data_AF-A0A3R6V3K8-F1
#
_entry.id   AF-A0A3R6V3K8-F1
#
_cell.length_a   1.000
_cell.length_b   1.000
_cell.length_c   1.000
_cell.angle_alpha   90.00
_cell.angle_beta   90.00
_cell.angle_gamma   90.00
#
_symmetry.space_group_name_H-M   'P 1'
#
loop_
_entity.id
_entity.type
_entity.pdbx_description
1 polymer ?
#
loop_
_entity_poly.entity_id
_entity_poly.type
_entity_poly.pdbx_seq_one_letter_code
_entity_poly.pdbx_strand_id
1 'polypeptide(L)'
;MTSLAVLLQLNPYTIGLGVTSLGFVAAYPYMKRITYWPQAMLGLTFNYEDDERIGVKSTALLFGGYTKPILNGFAAATIAGLATAGYMVDLSLPYYLGLGLSGVQLAWQVNTANLDDPVNLQQRFGSNKWFGALVFGSIVAGKVL
;
A
#
# COMPACT_ATOMS: atom_id res chain seq x y z
N MET A 1 24.66 -23.48 -1.89
CA MET A 1 24.72 -24.53 -2.94
C MET A 1 23.43 -25.34 -3.08
N THR A 2 22.57 -25.35 -2.06
CA THR A 2 21.26 -26.02 -2.05
C THR A 2 20.25 -25.47 -3.06
N SER A 3 20.30 -24.18 -3.41
CA SER A 3 19.36 -23.57 -4.38
C SER A 3 19.55 -24.06 -5.82
N LEU A 4 20.78 -24.39 -6.23
CA LEU A 4 21.09 -24.88 -7.58
C LEU A 4 20.63 -26.34 -7.78
N ALA A 5 20.67 -27.14 -6.72
CA ALA A 5 20.24 -28.54 -6.75
C ALA A 5 18.70 -28.67 -6.90
N VAL A 6 17.94 -27.73 -6.34
CA VAL A 6 16.47 -27.69 -6.48
C VAL A 6 16.05 -27.34 -7.91
N LEU A 7 16.77 -26.45 -8.59
CA LEU A 7 16.48 -26.07 -9.98
C LEU A 7 16.65 -27.25 -10.96
N LEU A 8 17.58 -28.16 -10.70
CA LEU A 8 17.83 -29.34 -11.55
C LEU A 8 16.83 -30.49 -11.29
N GLN A 9 16.03 -30.44 -10.22
CA GLN A 9 14.94 -31.39 -9.95
C GLN A 9 13.58 -30.91 -10.48
N LEU A 10 13.48 -29.67 -10.95
CA LEU A 10 12.26 -29.12 -11.54
C LEU A 10 12.09 -29.58 -13.00
N ASN A 11 10.84 -29.87 -13.36
CA ASN A 11 10.44 -30.26 -14.72
C ASN A 11 10.90 -29.19 -15.74
N PRO A 12 11.49 -29.54 -16.90
CA PRO A 12 11.94 -28.57 -17.92
C PRO A 12 10.87 -27.57 -18.35
N TYR A 13 9.59 -27.92 -18.28
CA TYR A 13 8.47 -26.99 -18.48
C TYR A 13 8.42 -25.86 -17.44
N THR A 14 8.72 -26.15 -16.18
CA THR A 14 8.76 -25.17 -15.09
C THR A 14 9.97 -24.25 -15.21
N ILE A 15 11.11 -24.79 -15.68
CA ILE A 15 12.31 -23.98 -15.98
C ILE A 15 12.01 -23.04 -17.15
N GLY A 16 11.35 -23.53 -18.20
CA GLY A 16 10.92 -22.70 -19.34
C GLY A 16 9.99 -21.55 -18.93
N LEU A 17 8.98 -21.83 -18.09
CA LEU A 17 8.10 -20.80 -17.54
C LEU A 17 8.84 -19.79 -16.66
N GLY A 18 9.80 -20.25 -15.84
CA GLY A 18 10.65 -19.39 -15.02
C GLY A 18 11.57 -18.47 -15.85
N VAL A 19 12.07 -18.94 -16.98
CA VAL A 19 12.87 -18.11 -17.90
C VAL A 19 12.01 -17.07 -18.61
N THR A 20 10.76 -17.41 -18.97
CA THR A 20 9.82 -16.48 -19.59
C THR A 20 9.44 -15.33 -18.63
N SER A 21 9.31 -15.59 -17.32
CA SER A 21 9.02 -14.54 -16.33
C SER A 21 10.19 -13.58 -16.10
N LEU A 22 11.43 -14.02 -16.32
CA LEU A 22 12.62 -13.14 -16.27
C LEU A 22 12.57 -12.03 -17.34
N GLY A 23 11.92 -12.27 -18.47
CA GLY A 23 11.69 -11.23 -19.50
C GLY A 23 10.83 -10.07 -18.99
N PHE A 24 9.78 -10.36 -18.23
CA PHE A 24 8.94 -9.35 -17.57
C PHE A 24 9.69 -8.62 -16.44
N VAL A 25 10.50 -9.34 -15.67
CA VAL A 25 11.36 -8.75 -14.63
C VAL A 25 12.43 -7.83 -15.24
N ALA A 26 12.95 -8.16 -16.43
CA ALA A 26 13.89 -7.29 -17.15
C ALA A 26 13.25 -6.01 -17.71
N ALA A 27 11.93 -5.98 -17.93
CA ALA A 27 11.19 -4.77 -18.28
C ALA A 27 11.00 -3.81 -17.09
N TYR A 28 11.06 -4.32 -15.85
CA TYR A 28 10.93 -3.53 -14.61
C TYR A 28 11.91 -2.35 -14.48
N PRO A 29 13.23 -2.49 -14.73
CA PRO A 29 14.16 -1.35 -14.70
C PRO A 29 13.89 -0.31 -15.80
N TYR A 30 13.30 -0.72 -16.93
CA TYR A 30 12.91 0.20 -18.00
C TYR A 30 11.66 1.02 -17.60
N MET A 31 10.71 0.39 -16.92
CA MET A 31 9.52 1.04 -16.37
C MET A 31 9.85 2.15 -15.35
N LYS A 32 10.90 1.98 -14.55
CA LYS A 32 11.38 3.01 -13.60
C LYS A 32 11.79 4.33 -14.29
N ARG A 33 12.03 4.30 -15.61
CA ARG A 33 12.41 5.48 -16.41
C ARG A 33 11.23 6.15 -17.13
N ILE A 34 10.08 5.48 -17.23
CA ILE A 34 8.89 5.99 -17.94
C ILE A 34 7.75 6.34 -16.97
N THR A 35 7.65 5.65 -15.83
CA THR A 35 6.52 5.79 -14.91
C THR A 35 6.98 5.93 -13.45
N TYR A 36 6.41 6.89 -12.70
CA TYR A 36 6.71 7.15 -11.28
C TYR A 36 6.18 6.06 -10.29
N TRP A 37 5.62 4.95 -10.79
CA TRP A 37 4.75 4.03 -10.02
C TRP A 37 5.18 2.55 -10.10
N PRO A 38 6.45 2.21 -9.80
CA PRO A 38 6.95 0.84 -9.96
C PRO A 38 6.23 -0.18 -9.04
N GLN A 39 5.73 0.25 -7.88
CA GLN A 39 5.02 -0.60 -6.92
C GLN A 39 3.62 -1.03 -7.41
N ALA A 40 2.94 -0.18 -8.19
CA ALA A 40 1.63 -0.49 -8.75
C ALA A 40 1.73 -1.47 -9.93
N MET A 41 2.75 -1.32 -10.77
CA MET A 41 3.03 -2.28 -11.85
C MET A 41 3.45 -3.62 -11.29
N LEU A 42 4.25 -3.67 -10.22
CA LEU A 42 4.61 -4.93 -9.55
C LEU A 42 3.36 -5.65 -9.01
N GLY A 43 2.43 -4.91 -8.41
CA GLY A 43 1.13 -5.45 -8.00
C GLY A 43 0.31 -5.97 -9.18
N LEU A 44 0.29 -5.25 -10.30
CA LEU A 44 -0.39 -5.65 -11.53
C LEU A 44 0.24 -6.90 -12.17
N THR A 45 1.58 -6.99 -12.23
CA THR A 45 2.28 -8.12 -12.86
C THR A 45 2.24 -9.40 -12.03
N PHE A 46 2.00 -9.32 -10.71
CA PHE A 46 1.99 -10.49 -9.83
C PHE A 46 0.61 -10.86 -9.27
N ASN A 47 -0.42 -10.00 -9.34
CA ASN A 47 -1.75 -10.28 -8.77
C ASN A 47 -2.93 -10.13 -9.75
N TYR A 48 -2.80 -9.45 -10.90
CA TYR A 48 -3.97 -9.15 -11.74
C TYR A 48 -4.34 -10.27 -12.74
N GLU A 49 -3.37 -10.98 -13.32
CA GLU A 49 -3.66 -11.99 -14.35
C GLU A 49 -4.47 -13.19 -13.83
N ASP A 50 -4.34 -13.50 -12.54
CA ASP A 50 -5.17 -14.53 -11.91
C ASP A 50 -6.53 -13.92 -11.44
N ASP A 51 -6.55 -12.80 -10.72
CA ASP A 51 -7.79 -12.26 -10.10
C ASP A 51 -8.90 -11.84 -11.09
N GLU A 52 -8.56 -11.36 -12.30
CA GLU A 52 -9.57 -11.00 -13.31
C GLU A 52 -10.26 -12.25 -13.88
N ARG A 53 -9.54 -13.36 -13.99
CA ARG A 53 -10.04 -14.60 -14.59
C ARG A 53 -10.92 -15.41 -13.63
N ILE A 54 -10.74 -15.22 -12.32
CA ILE A 54 -11.55 -15.80 -11.23
C ILE A 54 -12.62 -14.84 -10.68
N GLY A 55 -12.78 -13.63 -11.28
CA GLY A 55 -13.85 -12.69 -10.92
C GLY A 55 -13.71 -12.12 -9.50
N VAL A 56 -12.51 -12.14 -8.94
CA VAL A 56 -12.27 -11.76 -7.56
C VAL A 56 -12.11 -10.25 -7.49
N LYS A 57 -13.23 -9.51 -7.46
CA LYS A 57 -13.25 -8.11 -7.00
C LYS A 57 -13.21 -8.06 -5.47
N SER A 58 -12.22 -8.75 -4.89
CA SER A 58 -12.19 -9.04 -3.46
C SER A 58 -12.20 -7.75 -2.67
N THR A 59 -13.15 -7.67 -1.75
CA THR A 59 -13.37 -6.57 -0.81
C THR A 59 -14.16 -5.36 -1.35
N ALA A 60 -13.86 -4.82 -2.53
CA ALA A 60 -14.59 -3.63 -3.02
C ALA A 60 -16.06 -3.90 -3.38
N LEU A 61 -16.39 -5.10 -3.88
CA LEU A 61 -17.79 -5.52 -4.12
C LEU A 61 -18.52 -6.01 -2.85
N LEU A 62 -17.78 -6.44 -1.82
CA LEU A 62 -18.37 -7.01 -0.60
C LEU A 62 -18.92 -5.93 0.35
N PHE A 63 -18.38 -4.71 0.27
CA PHE A 63 -18.77 -3.57 1.11
C PHE A 63 -19.60 -2.50 0.41
N GLY A 64 -19.81 -2.59 -0.92
CA GLY A 64 -20.72 -1.74 -1.68
C GLY A 64 -20.64 -0.25 -1.30
N GLY A 65 -21.81 0.38 -1.07
CA GLY A 65 -21.93 1.78 -0.65
C GLY A 65 -21.41 2.10 0.76
N TYR A 66 -21.08 1.09 1.57
CA TYR A 66 -20.56 1.24 2.94
C TYR A 66 -19.02 1.23 3.00
N THR A 67 -18.34 1.13 1.85
CA THR A 67 -16.88 1.09 1.78
C THR A 67 -16.22 2.33 2.42
N LYS A 68 -16.73 3.54 2.15
CA LYS A 68 -16.20 4.80 2.72
C LYS A 68 -16.34 4.89 4.25
N PRO A 69 -17.53 4.63 4.85
CA PRO A 69 -17.65 4.67 6.31
C PRO A 69 -16.82 3.59 7.01
N ILE A 70 -16.68 2.40 6.43
CA ILE A 70 -15.83 1.33 7.00
C ILE A 70 -14.35 1.74 6.96
N LEU A 71 -13.89 2.31 5.85
CA LEU A 71 -12.53 2.84 5.73
C LEU A 71 -12.26 3.97 6.73
N ASN A 72 -13.23 4.87 6.95
CA ASN A 72 -13.13 5.89 8.00
C ASN A 72 -13.08 5.27 9.40
N GLY A 73 -13.79 4.16 9.64
CA GLY A 73 -13.71 3.39 10.88
C GLY A 73 -12.32 2.81 11.14
N PHE A 74 -11.72 2.17 10.12
CA PHE A 74 -10.34 1.66 10.22
C PHE A 74 -9.31 2.79 10.35
N ALA A 75 -9.50 3.91 9.65
CA ALA A 75 -8.65 5.09 9.79
C ALA A 75 -8.72 5.65 11.22
N ALA A 76 -9.92 5.76 11.80
CA ALA A 76 -10.11 6.19 13.18
C ALA A 76 -9.44 5.23 14.18
N ALA A 77 -9.58 3.92 13.98
CA ALA A 77 -8.92 2.91 14.81
C ALA A 77 -7.39 3.03 14.75
N THR A 78 -6.84 3.33 13.57
CA THR A 78 -5.40 3.55 13.37
C THR A 78 -4.91 4.78 14.13
N ILE A 79 -5.61 5.91 14.01
CA ILE A 79 -5.27 7.15 14.73
C ILE A 79 -5.40 6.95 16.25
N ALA A 80 -6.44 6.24 16.71
CA ALA A 80 -6.61 5.91 18.12
C ALA A 80 -5.47 5.03 18.65
N GLY A 81 -5.06 4.01 17.89
CA GLY A 81 -3.92 3.14 18.26
C GLY A 81 -2.59 3.89 18.31
N LEU A 82 -2.38 4.83 17.38
CA LEU A 82 -1.20 5.70 17.42
C LEU A 82 -1.26 6.69 18.59
N ALA A 83 -2.44 7.21 18.93
CA ALA A 83 -2.61 8.10 20.07
C ALA A 83 -2.31 7.37 21.39
N THR A 84 -2.80 6.15 21.58
CA THR A 84 -2.51 5.34 22.77
C THR A 84 -1.03 4.98 22.85
N ALA A 85 -0.39 4.62 21.73
CA ALA A 85 1.05 4.39 21.68
C ALA A 85 1.86 5.64 22.07
N GLY A 86 1.43 6.82 21.64
CA GLY A 86 2.06 8.09 22.02
C GLY A 86 1.91 8.41 23.51
N TYR A 87 0.76 8.09 24.09
CA TYR A 87 0.52 8.22 25.52
C TYR A 87 1.40 7.29 26.34
N MET A 88 1.60 6.04 25.90
CA MET A 88 2.47 5.08 26.59
C MET A 88 3.96 5.46 26.59
N VAL A 89 4.37 6.35 25.68
CA VAL A 89 5.78 6.77 25.52
C VAL A 89 5.96 8.22 26.00
N ASP A 90 4.93 8.83 26.63
CA ASP A 90 4.94 10.21 27.13
C ASP A 90 5.42 11.23 26.08
N LEU A 91 4.96 11.11 24.83
CA LEU A 91 5.33 12.08 23.77
C LEU A 91 4.68 13.44 24.03
N SER A 92 5.42 14.51 23.69
CA SER A 92 4.99 15.90 23.92
C SER A 92 3.88 16.35 22.95
N LEU A 93 3.26 17.51 23.25
CA LEU A 93 2.15 18.12 22.48
C LEU A 93 2.34 18.14 20.94
N PRO A 94 3.54 18.38 20.37
CA PRO A 94 3.77 18.38 18.92
C PRO A 94 3.39 17.06 18.25
N TYR A 95 3.54 15.93 18.95
CA TYR A 95 3.13 14.62 18.44
C TYR A 95 1.62 14.55 18.19
N TYR A 96 0.82 14.97 19.16
CA TYR A 96 -0.64 14.94 19.09
C TYR A 96 -1.18 15.91 18.03
N LEU A 97 -0.55 17.08 17.86
CA LEU A 97 -0.89 18.01 16.79
C LEU A 97 -0.60 17.42 15.41
N GLY A 98 0.58 16.83 15.23
CA GLY A 98 0.94 16.17 13.97
C GLY A 98 0.09 14.92 13.68
N LEU A 99 -0.30 14.17 14.71
CA LEU A 99 -1.22 13.04 14.60
C LEU A 99 -2.63 13.51 14.19
N GLY A 100 -3.10 14.63 14.73
CA GLY A 100 -4.37 15.26 14.32
C GLY A 100 -4.37 15.68 12.86
N LEU A 101 -3.29 16.34 12.40
CA LEU A 101 -3.12 16.69 10.97
C LEU A 101 -3.10 15.45 10.08
N SER A 102 -2.40 14.40 10.51
CA SER A 102 -2.36 13.11 9.81
C SER A 102 -3.75 12.48 9.70
N GLY A 103 -4.55 12.54 10.77
CA GLY A 103 -5.93 12.07 10.79
C GLY A 103 -6.85 12.83 9.84
N VAL A 104 -6.75 14.17 9.81
CA VAL A 104 -7.50 15.00 8.85
C VAL A 104 -7.11 14.65 7.41
N GLN A 105 -5.82 14.47 7.14
CA GLN A 105 -5.37 14.07 5.81
C GLN A 105 -5.88 12.67 5.41
N LEU A 106 -5.91 11.71 6.34
CA LEU A 106 -6.47 10.38 6.10
C LEU A 106 -7.98 10.44 5.80
N ALA A 107 -8.73 11.21 6.60
CA ALA A 107 -10.16 11.41 6.40
C ALA A 107 -10.46 12.08 5.06
N TRP A 108 -9.65 13.06 4.66
CA TRP A 108 -9.76 13.67 3.33
C TRP A 108 -9.50 12.64 2.22
N GLN A 109 -8.49 11.78 2.35
CA GLN A 109 -8.20 10.74 1.37
C GLN A 109 -9.36 9.77 1.20
N VAL A 110 -9.95 9.28 2.29
CA VAL A 110 -11.07 8.33 2.25
C VAL A 110 -12.33 8.97 1.67
N ASN A 111 -12.64 10.21 2.06
CA ASN A 111 -13.85 10.89 1.58
C ASN A 111 -13.76 11.27 0.10
N THR A 112 -12.56 11.67 -0.36
CA THR A 112 -12.30 12.07 -1.76
C THR A 112 -11.90 10.92 -2.68
N ALA A 113 -11.77 9.69 -2.15
CA ALA A 113 -11.56 8.50 -2.97
C ALA A 113 -12.81 8.18 -3.77
N ASN A 114 -12.65 8.05 -5.08
CA ASN A 114 -13.64 7.50 -5.98
C ASN A 114 -13.31 6.03 -6.28
N LEU A 115 -14.19 5.11 -5.89
CA LEU A 115 -13.96 3.67 -6.01
C LEU A 115 -14.13 3.16 -7.45
N ASP A 116 -14.84 3.92 -8.28
CA ASP A 116 -15.14 3.56 -9.67
C ASP A 116 -14.05 4.04 -10.64
N ASP A 117 -13.12 4.88 -10.17
CA ASP A 117 -12.01 5.42 -10.96
C ASP A 117 -10.67 4.88 -10.45
N PRO A 118 -10.06 3.90 -11.17
CA PRO A 118 -8.80 3.29 -10.76
C PRO A 118 -7.65 4.30 -10.72
N VAL A 119 -7.68 5.36 -11.52
CA VAL A 119 -6.63 6.41 -11.54
C VAL A 119 -6.75 7.30 -10.31
N ASN A 120 -7.97 7.67 -9.92
CA ASN A 120 -8.22 8.43 -8.69
C ASN A 120 -7.78 7.65 -7.45
N LEU A 121 -8.18 6.38 -7.35
CA LEU A 121 -7.76 5.46 -6.30
C LEU A 121 -6.24 5.41 -6.19
N GLN A 122 -5.55 5.19 -7.30
CA GLN A 122 -4.09 5.18 -7.35
C GLN A 122 -3.51 6.46 -6.75
N GLN A 123 -4.03 7.63 -7.15
CA GLN A 123 -3.54 8.92 -6.64
C GLN A 123 -3.75 9.07 -5.13
N ARG A 124 -4.89 8.60 -4.61
CA ARG A 124 -5.14 8.56 -3.15
C ARG A 124 -4.20 7.60 -2.45
N PHE A 125 -3.96 6.40 -2.98
CA PHE A 125 -2.93 5.50 -2.45
C PHE A 125 -1.53 6.11 -2.49
N GLY A 126 -1.19 6.85 -3.54
CA GLY A 126 0.07 7.58 -3.64
C GLY A 126 0.21 8.69 -2.59
N SER A 127 -0.91 9.21 -2.06
CA SER A 127 -0.94 10.18 -0.96
C SER A 127 -0.56 9.57 0.40
N ASN A 128 -0.55 8.23 0.56
CA ASN A 128 -0.11 7.59 1.80
C ASN A 128 1.34 7.91 2.17
N LYS A 129 2.21 8.24 1.21
CA LYS A 129 3.58 8.68 1.49
C LYS A 129 3.61 9.94 2.37
N TRP A 130 2.67 10.85 2.14
CA TRP A 130 2.56 12.10 2.91
C TRP A 130 1.96 11.85 4.29
N PHE A 131 0.99 10.94 4.39
CA PHE A 131 0.48 10.48 5.69
C PHE A 131 1.60 9.87 6.54
N GLY A 132 2.39 8.96 5.97
CA GLY A 132 3.54 8.37 6.65
C GLY A 132 4.60 9.40 7.05
N ALA A 133 4.89 10.36 6.17
CA ALA A 133 5.82 11.44 6.47
C ALA A 133 5.33 12.34 7.62
N LEU A 134 4.04 12.66 7.69
CA LEU A 134 3.47 13.43 8.80
C LEU A 134 3.53 12.69 10.13
N VAL A 135 3.15 11.41 10.15
CA VAL A 135 3.22 10.58 11.37
C VAL A 135 4.67 10.42 11.84
N PHE A 136 5.60 10.16 10.92
CA PHE A 136 7.02 10.06 11.26
C PHE A 136 7.56 11.40 11.78
N GLY A 137 7.23 12.50 11.10
CA GLY A 137 7.62 13.84 11.52
C GLY A 137 7.06 14.22 12.89
N SER A 138 5.84 13.82 13.20
CA SER A 138 5.22 14.07 14.51
C SER A 138 5.89 13.28 15.63
N ILE A 139 6.29 12.03 15.38
CA ILE A 139 7.04 11.20 16.35
C ILE A 139 8.41 11.83 16.63
N VAL A 140 9.12 12.25 15.59
CA VAL A 140 10.43 12.90 15.76
C VAL A 140 10.27 14.22 16.53
N ALA A 141 9.31 15.06 16.16
CA ALA A 141 9.04 16.32 16.85
C ALA A 141 8.67 16.11 18.32
N GLY A 142 7.84 15.11 18.64
CA GLY A 142 7.41 14.81 20.01
C GLY A 142 8.45 14.10 20.87
N LYS A 143 9.56 13.62 20.29
CA LYS A 143 10.71 13.07 21.02
C LYS A 143 11.85 14.08 21.22
N VAL A 144 11.96 15.06 20.34
CA VAL A 144 13.04 16.06 20.34
C VAL A 144 12.69 17.28 21.19
N LEU A 145 11.40 17.58 21.37
CA LEU A 145 10.85 18.63 22.23
C LEU A 145 10.30 18.04 23.53
#